data_AF-A0A1C5RD61-F1
#
_entry.id   AF-A0A1C5RD61-F1
#
_cell.length_a   1.000
_cell.length_b   1.000
_cell.length_c   1.000
_cell.angle_alpha   90.00
_cell.angle_beta   90.00
_cell.angle_gamma   90.00
#
_symmetry.space_group_name_H-M   'P 1'
#
loop_
_entity.id
_entity.type
_entity.pdbx_description
1 polymer ?
#
loop_
_entity_poly.entity_id
_entity_poly.type
_entity_poly.pdbx_seq_one_letter_code
_entity_poly.pdbx_strand_id
1 'polypeptide(L)'
;MIKITFMGAGSTVFARNVLGDCMCTPALRESEIALYDIDEKRLEDSRIILSAINHNVNEDRAVIKTYLGAENRKDALRDADFVVNAIQVGGYEPCTVTDFEIPKKYGIKQTIADTLGIGGIMRALRTIPVLEEFARDMEEVCPNTLFLNYSNPMAMLTGYMQRFTKIRTVGLCHSVQVCSQKLLEGMGMEDKLEGRTELIAGINHMAWLLEIHDKDGNDLYPEIRRIAEEKNTSGEKHEDMVRYEYIRHLGYYCTESSEHNAEYNPFFIKSKYPEMIEEFNIPLDEYPRRCIKQIEGWEKEREDILKDGKIGHERSKEYASYIMEAVVTNTPYKIGGNVLNNGYIDNLPPDACVEVPCYIDGTGVHPVKVGKLPTQLAAMNSSNVSPQLLAIEAAVTKDRQKIYQAAMMDPHTGAELNIKDIQAMCDELIEAHGDYMKMYR
;
A
#
# COMPACT_ATOMS: atom_id res chain seq x y z
N MET A 1 -15.10 -3.14 26.02
CA MET A 1 -13.70 -2.72 25.83
C MET A 1 -13.42 -2.93 24.36
N ILE A 2 -12.88 -1.92 23.67
CA ILE A 2 -12.57 -2.03 22.24
C ILE A 2 -11.43 -3.04 22.07
N LYS A 3 -11.52 -3.93 21.09
CA LYS A 3 -10.44 -4.84 20.73
C LYS A 3 -9.88 -4.51 19.34
N ILE A 4 -8.57 -4.28 19.28
CA ILE A 4 -7.80 -4.00 18.07
C ILE A 4 -6.85 -5.18 17.84
N THR A 5 -7.07 -5.93 16.76
CA THR A 5 -6.16 -7.01 16.37
C THR A 5 -5.23 -6.52 15.27
N PHE A 6 -3.93 -6.76 15.43
CA PHE A 6 -2.90 -6.37 14.47
C PHE A 6 -2.26 -7.61 13.84
N MET A 7 -2.53 -7.82 12.55
CA MET A 7 -2.04 -8.93 11.75
C MET A 7 -0.71 -8.57 11.11
N GLY A 8 0.34 -9.33 11.40
CA GLY A 8 1.71 -9.00 10.98
C GLY A 8 2.39 -8.05 11.97
N ALA A 9 2.17 -8.28 13.27
CA ALA A 9 2.68 -7.43 14.34
C ALA A 9 4.22 -7.36 14.36
N GLY A 10 4.93 -8.32 13.76
CA GLY A 10 6.38 -8.30 13.60
C GLY A 10 6.90 -7.18 12.71
N SER A 11 6.04 -6.43 12.01
CA SER A 11 6.38 -5.13 11.43
C SER A 11 6.51 -4.06 12.51
N THR A 12 7.54 -4.17 13.34
CA THR A 12 7.62 -3.47 14.63
C THR A 12 7.49 -1.96 14.53
N VAL A 13 8.09 -1.32 13.51
CA VAL A 13 7.97 0.13 13.27
C VAL A 13 6.53 0.52 12.96
N PHE A 14 5.85 -0.27 12.12
CA PHE A 14 4.50 0.03 11.69
C PHE A 14 3.47 -0.25 12.80
N ALA A 15 3.62 -1.40 13.49
CA ALA A 15 2.85 -1.73 14.67
C ALA A 15 3.01 -0.67 15.78
N ARG A 16 4.25 -0.22 16.03
CA ARG A 16 4.57 0.90 16.94
C ARG A 16 3.79 2.15 16.60
N ASN A 17 3.83 2.59 15.34
CA ASN A 17 3.17 3.81 14.92
C ASN A 17 1.64 3.71 15.09
N VAL A 18 1.01 2.69 14.52
CA VAL A 18 -0.45 2.54 14.54
C VAL A 18 -0.99 2.34 15.96
N LEU A 19 -0.39 1.44 16.74
CA LEU A 19 -0.91 1.09 18.06
C LEU A 19 -0.49 2.11 19.12
N GLY A 20 0.70 2.72 18.98
CA GLY A 20 1.08 3.89 19.77
C GLY A 20 0.12 5.05 19.56
N ASP A 21 -0.30 5.31 18.33
CA ASP A 21 -1.31 6.35 18.04
C ASP A 21 -2.64 6.06 18.75
N CYS A 22 -3.06 4.79 18.79
CA CYS A 22 -4.25 4.37 19.53
C CYS A 22 -4.12 4.63 21.04
N MET A 23 -2.94 4.37 21.61
CA MET A 23 -2.65 4.67 23.03
C MET A 23 -2.65 6.18 23.33
N CYS A 24 -2.28 7.02 22.37
CA CYS A 24 -2.37 8.48 22.48
C CYS A 24 -3.80 9.03 22.24
N THR A 25 -4.76 8.18 21.84
CA THR A 25 -6.10 8.61 21.43
C THR A 25 -7.12 8.34 22.55
N PRO A 26 -7.77 9.35 23.14
CA PRO A 26 -8.66 9.18 24.29
C PRO A 26 -9.75 8.10 24.11
N ALA A 27 -10.31 7.98 22.91
CA ALA A 27 -11.36 7.00 22.59
C ALA A 27 -10.85 5.55 22.48
N LEU A 28 -9.54 5.34 22.33
CA LEU A 28 -8.93 4.03 22.03
C LEU A 28 -7.92 3.58 23.09
N ARG A 29 -7.50 4.48 23.98
CA ARG A 29 -6.38 4.25 24.91
C ARG A 29 -6.59 3.12 25.95
N GLU A 30 -7.82 2.66 26.13
CA GLU A 30 -8.19 1.56 27.03
C GLU A 30 -8.49 0.26 26.25
N SER A 31 -8.02 0.14 25.00
CA SER A 31 -8.29 -1.03 24.16
C SER A 31 -7.53 -2.27 24.60
N GLU A 32 -8.10 -3.44 24.31
CA GLU A 32 -7.34 -4.67 24.17
C GLU A 32 -6.61 -4.66 22.81
N ILE A 33 -5.30 -4.85 22.83
CA ILE A 33 -4.43 -4.92 21.67
C ILE A 33 -3.96 -6.37 21.50
N ALA A 34 -4.44 -7.03 20.46
CA ALA A 34 -4.06 -8.40 20.12
C ALA A 34 -3.02 -8.39 18.99
N LEU A 35 -1.77 -8.71 19.33
CA LEU A 35 -0.67 -8.79 18.38
C LEU A 35 -0.59 -10.21 17.81
N TYR A 36 -0.74 -10.35 16.51
CA TYR A 36 -0.62 -11.63 15.82
C TYR A 36 0.56 -11.62 14.84
N ASP A 37 1.41 -12.64 14.93
CA ASP A 37 2.45 -12.92 13.94
C ASP A 37 2.81 -14.42 13.91
N ILE A 38 3.56 -14.83 12.89
CA ILE A 38 4.14 -16.17 12.76
C ILE A 38 5.60 -16.22 13.21
N ASP A 39 6.26 -15.06 13.33
CA ASP A 39 7.64 -14.94 13.81
C ASP A 39 7.66 -14.58 15.31
N GLU A 40 8.10 -15.53 16.13
CA GLU A 40 8.16 -15.40 17.60
C GLU A 40 9.03 -14.22 18.04
N LYS A 41 10.21 -14.05 17.42
CA LYS A 41 11.16 -13.01 17.82
C LYS A 41 10.61 -11.62 17.52
N ARG A 42 10.06 -11.42 16.31
CA ARG A 42 9.52 -10.11 15.89
C ARG A 42 8.25 -9.76 16.66
N LEU A 43 7.42 -10.76 16.98
CA LEU A 43 6.24 -10.59 17.83
C LEU A 43 6.63 -10.13 19.24
N GLU A 44 7.64 -10.76 19.82
CA GLU A 44 8.14 -10.41 21.15
C GLU A 44 8.78 -9.01 21.17
N ASP A 45 9.59 -8.67 20.16
CA ASP A 45 10.16 -7.31 20.02
C ASP A 45 9.05 -6.25 20.01
N SER A 46 7.96 -6.50 19.28
CA SER A 46 6.81 -5.60 19.20
C SER A 46 6.06 -5.51 20.52
N ARG A 47 5.87 -6.63 21.22
CA ARG A 47 5.26 -6.66 22.55
C ARG A 47 6.05 -5.81 23.54
N ILE A 48 7.37 -5.92 23.57
CA ILE A 48 8.25 -5.16 24.46
C ILE A 48 8.12 -3.66 24.18
N ILE A 49 8.24 -3.26 22.92
CA ILE A 49 8.19 -1.84 22.51
C ILE A 49 6.82 -1.23 22.83
N LEU A 50 5.74 -1.92 22.48
CA LEU A 50 4.38 -1.44 22.75
C LEU A 50 4.05 -1.43 24.24
N SER A 51 4.56 -2.37 25.04
CA SER A 51 4.40 -2.34 26.50
C SER A 51 5.09 -1.13 27.11
N ALA A 52 6.29 -0.78 26.63
CA ALA A 52 7.00 0.40 27.10
C ALA A 52 6.29 1.70 26.69
N ILE A 53 5.75 1.80 25.48
CA ILE A 53 4.90 2.93 25.08
C ILE A 53 3.68 3.02 25.99
N ASN A 54 2.96 1.92 26.18
CA ASN A 54 1.77 1.88 27.02
C ASN A 54 2.06 2.36 28.45
N HIS A 55 3.19 1.96 29.03
CA HIS A 55 3.63 2.41 30.34
C HIS A 55 3.95 3.92 30.35
N ASN A 56 4.80 4.36 29.42
CA ASN A 56 5.37 5.71 29.43
C ASN A 56 4.39 6.81 28.98
N VAL A 57 3.48 6.51 28.05
CA VAL A 57 2.56 7.51 27.46
C VAL A 57 1.09 7.28 27.79
N ASN A 58 0.73 6.08 28.25
CA ASN A 58 -0.67 5.69 28.43
C ASN A 58 -1.00 5.14 29.83
N GLU A 59 -0.08 5.22 30.79
CA GLU A 59 -0.33 4.82 32.19
C GLU A 59 -0.88 3.38 32.30
N ASP A 60 -0.37 2.48 31.45
CA ASP A 60 -0.74 1.05 31.43
C ASP A 60 -2.25 0.77 31.18
N ARG A 61 -2.97 1.71 30.56
CA ARG A 61 -4.43 1.57 30.32
C ARG A 61 -4.79 0.53 29.26
N ALA A 62 -3.94 0.30 28.26
CA ALA A 62 -4.21 -0.72 27.24
C ALA A 62 -3.80 -2.11 27.72
N VAL A 63 -4.51 -3.14 27.28
CA VAL A 63 -4.17 -4.55 27.57
C VAL A 63 -3.54 -5.17 26.33
N ILE A 64 -2.26 -5.54 26.39
CA ILE A 64 -1.54 -6.11 25.25
C ILE A 64 -1.45 -7.63 25.39
N LYS A 65 -1.85 -8.36 24.35
CA LYS A 65 -1.77 -9.84 24.25
C LYS A 65 -1.07 -10.23 22.96
N THR A 66 -0.33 -11.35 22.98
CA THR A 66 0.36 -11.91 21.81
C THR A 66 -0.22 -13.26 21.41
N TYR A 67 -0.24 -13.51 20.11
CA TYR A 67 -0.76 -14.72 19.49
C TYR A 67 0.22 -15.17 18.40
N LEU A 68 0.94 -16.25 18.65
CA LEU A 68 1.97 -16.79 17.76
C LEU A 68 1.39 -17.93 16.92
N GLY A 69 1.63 -17.90 15.61
CA GLY A 69 1.32 -19.03 14.73
C GLY A 69 -0.15 -19.14 14.32
N ALA A 70 -0.37 -19.76 13.16
CA ALA A 70 -1.68 -19.83 12.50
C ALA A 70 -2.77 -20.49 13.38
N GLU A 71 -2.38 -21.41 14.26
CA GLU A 71 -3.27 -22.06 15.22
C GLU A 71 -3.90 -21.10 16.23
N ASN A 72 -3.24 -19.98 16.54
CA ASN A 72 -3.73 -18.96 17.48
C ASN A 72 -4.40 -17.77 16.79
N ARG A 73 -4.41 -17.74 15.45
CA ARG A 73 -4.94 -16.63 14.64
C ARG A 73 -6.39 -16.30 14.97
N LYS A 74 -7.23 -17.34 15.03
CA LYS A 74 -8.66 -17.20 15.29
C LYS A 74 -8.95 -16.63 16.68
N ASP A 75 -8.15 -16.98 17.68
CA ASP A 75 -8.28 -16.42 19.03
C ASP A 75 -7.77 -14.97 19.10
N ALA A 76 -6.76 -14.61 18.30
CA ALA A 76 -6.36 -13.21 18.13
C ALA A 76 -7.50 -12.35 17.57
N LEU A 77 -8.23 -12.88 16.59
CA LEU A 77 -9.32 -12.19 15.88
C LEU A 77 -10.64 -12.16 16.65
N ARG A 78 -10.85 -13.08 17.60
CA ARG A 78 -12.11 -13.25 18.33
C ARG A 78 -12.59 -11.95 18.96
N ASP A 79 -13.82 -11.55 18.65
CA ASP A 79 -14.48 -10.35 19.15
C ASP A 79 -13.74 -9.03 18.81
N ALA A 80 -12.89 -9.00 17.79
CA ALA A 80 -12.21 -7.78 17.36
C ALA A 80 -13.18 -6.75 16.77
N ASP A 81 -13.13 -5.51 17.25
CA ASP A 81 -13.85 -4.37 16.66
C ASP A 81 -13.14 -3.86 15.41
N PHE A 82 -11.80 -3.88 15.44
CA PHE A 82 -10.93 -3.46 14.36
C PHE A 82 -9.82 -4.49 14.11
N VAL A 83 -9.51 -4.72 12.84
CA VAL A 83 -8.38 -5.55 12.44
C VAL A 83 -7.49 -4.75 11.49
N VAL A 84 -6.22 -4.56 11.87
CA VAL A 84 -5.21 -3.92 11.00
C VAL A 84 -4.36 -5.01 10.38
N ASN A 85 -4.16 -4.95 9.06
CA ASN A 85 -3.34 -5.93 8.34
C ASN A 85 -2.11 -5.29 7.69
N ALA A 86 -0.93 -5.77 8.06
CA ALA A 86 0.36 -5.29 7.58
C ALA A 86 1.36 -6.44 7.35
N ILE A 87 0.88 -7.55 6.79
CA ILE A 87 1.70 -8.72 6.46
C ILE A 87 2.51 -8.54 5.17
N GLN A 88 3.62 -9.27 5.08
CA GLN A 88 4.38 -9.51 3.85
C GLN A 88 4.64 -11.01 3.70
N VAL A 89 3.83 -11.70 2.90
CA VAL A 89 3.95 -13.16 2.72
C VAL A 89 5.24 -13.49 1.98
N GLY A 90 6.08 -14.29 2.64
CA GLY A 90 7.36 -14.77 2.11
C GLY A 90 8.54 -13.80 2.27
N GLY A 91 8.33 -12.64 2.91
CA GLY A 91 9.39 -11.72 3.33
C GLY A 91 10.31 -11.20 2.22
N TYR A 92 11.48 -10.68 2.64
CA TYR A 92 12.56 -10.30 1.73
C TYR A 92 13.12 -11.55 1.04
N GLU A 93 13.65 -12.48 1.83
CA GLU A 93 14.07 -13.79 1.36
C GLU A 93 13.06 -14.86 1.79
N PRO A 94 12.63 -15.76 0.88
CA PRO A 94 13.07 -15.86 -0.51
C PRO A 94 12.25 -15.00 -1.50
N CYS A 95 11.06 -14.52 -1.13
CA CYS A 95 10.07 -14.12 -2.12
C CYS A 95 10.38 -12.81 -2.84
N THR A 96 10.79 -11.76 -2.11
CA THR A 96 11.14 -10.48 -2.75
C THR A 96 12.34 -10.65 -3.68
N VAL A 97 13.38 -11.37 -3.25
CA VAL A 97 14.53 -11.69 -4.12
C VAL A 97 14.09 -12.44 -5.37
N THR A 98 13.19 -13.42 -5.22
CA THR A 98 12.64 -14.20 -6.35
C THR A 98 11.87 -13.32 -7.33
N ASP A 99 11.05 -12.38 -6.82
CA ASP A 99 10.28 -11.44 -7.62
C ASP A 99 11.16 -10.45 -8.42
N PHE A 100 12.43 -10.28 -8.06
CA PHE A 100 13.40 -9.47 -8.80
C PHE A 100 14.30 -10.30 -9.72
N GLU A 101 14.91 -11.37 -9.18
CA GLU A 101 15.96 -12.10 -9.87
C GLU A 101 15.44 -12.95 -11.03
N ILE A 102 14.23 -13.50 -10.94
CA ILE A 102 13.66 -14.26 -12.07
C ILE A 102 13.28 -13.33 -13.22
N PRO A 103 12.46 -12.27 -13.05
CA PRO A 103 12.15 -11.36 -14.15
C PRO A 103 13.39 -10.74 -14.80
N LYS A 104 14.45 -10.48 -14.02
CA LYS A 104 15.73 -9.97 -14.52
C LYS A 104 16.38 -10.94 -15.54
N LYS A 105 16.27 -12.26 -15.37
CA LYS A 105 16.76 -13.25 -16.35
C LYS A 105 16.08 -13.14 -17.71
N TYR A 106 14.83 -12.70 -17.73
CA TYR A 106 14.04 -12.51 -18.96
C TYR A 106 14.20 -11.09 -19.53
N GLY A 107 14.90 -10.19 -18.84
CA GLY A 107 15.14 -8.81 -19.27
C GLY A 107 14.22 -7.76 -18.63
N ILE A 108 13.33 -8.17 -17.71
CA ILE A 108 12.47 -7.25 -16.97
C ILE A 108 13.23 -6.68 -15.78
N LYS A 109 13.47 -5.37 -15.79
CA LYS A 109 14.15 -4.64 -14.71
C LYS A 109 13.13 -3.89 -13.86
N GLN A 110 13.17 -4.06 -12.55
CA GLN A 110 12.19 -3.46 -11.64
C GLN A 110 12.89 -2.53 -10.65
N THR A 111 12.14 -1.59 -10.09
CA THR A 111 12.56 -0.71 -9.00
C THR A 111 12.03 -1.23 -7.66
N ILE A 112 10.73 -1.52 -7.58
CA ILE A 112 10.03 -1.83 -6.32
C ILE A 112 9.35 -3.20 -6.33
N ALA A 113 8.62 -3.55 -7.39
CA ALA A 113 7.98 -4.85 -7.62
C ALA A 113 6.98 -5.28 -6.52
N ASP A 114 6.37 -4.33 -5.79
CA ASP A 114 5.51 -4.64 -4.64
C ASP A 114 4.00 -4.46 -4.87
N THR A 115 3.61 -3.78 -5.97
CA THR A 115 2.23 -3.33 -6.17
C THR A 115 1.70 -3.64 -7.56
N LEU A 116 2.25 -3.05 -8.62
CA LEU A 116 1.94 -3.38 -10.01
C LEU A 116 3.13 -4.14 -10.62
N GLY A 117 3.10 -4.42 -11.93
CA GLY A 117 4.16 -5.22 -12.54
C GLY A 117 4.02 -6.72 -12.25
N ILE A 118 4.92 -7.51 -12.85
CA ILE A 118 4.99 -8.96 -12.62
C ILE A 118 5.25 -9.31 -11.15
N GLY A 119 6.10 -8.57 -10.45
CA GLY A 119 6.33 -8.76 -9.02
C GLY A 119 5.07 -8.52 -8.18
N GLY A 120 4.33 -7.44 -8.48
CA GLY A 120 3.03 -7.18 -7.86
C GLY A 120 2.02 -8.32 -8.10
N ILE A 121 1.92 -8.83 -9.32
CA ILE A 121 1.04 -9.98 -9.65
C ILE A 121 1.40 -11.20 -8.80
N MET A 122 2.67 -11.60 -8.77
CA MET A 122 3.10 -12.78 -8.00
C MET A 122 2.91 -12.58 -6.50
N ARG A 123 3.19 -11.38 -5.99
CA ARG A 123 2.97 -11.03 -4.58
C ARG A 123 1.49 -11.13 -4.20
N ALA A 124 0.58 -10.65 -5.04
CA ALA A 124 -0.86 -10.81 -4.82
C ALA A 124 -1.27 -12.28 -4.78
N LEU A 125 -0.80 -13.10 -5.73
CA LEU A 125 -1.16 -14.52 -5.82
C LEU A 125 -0.70 -15.35 -4.62
N ARG A 126 0.41 -14.97 -3.96
CA ARG A 126 0.88 -15.55 -2.69
C ARG A 126 0.09 -15.04 -1.49
N THR A 127 -0.37 -13.80 -1.52
CA THR A 127 -0.95 -13.13 -0.36
C THR A 127 -2.47 -13.31 -0.24
N ILE A 128 -3.19 -13.34 -1.36
CA ILE A 128 -4.65 -13.53 -1.38
C ILE A 128 -5.08 -14.81 -0.63
N PRO A 129 -4.42 -15.98 -0.79
CA PRO A 129 -4.78 -17.18 -0.01
C PRO A 129 -4.68 -16.99 1.51
N VAL A 130 -3.74 -16.18 1.99
CA VAL A 130 -3.63 -15.86 3.43
C VAL A 130 -4.77 -14.95 3.87
N LEU A 131 -5.15 -13.97 3.06
CA LEU A 131 -6.31 -13.11 3.34
C LEU A 131 -7.64 -13.87 3.27
N GLU A 132 -7.75 -14.87 2.39
CA GLU A 132 -8.89 -15.78 2.34
C GLU A 132 -9.05 -16.51 3.68
N GLU A 133 -7.96 -17.00 4.27
CA GLU A 133 -7.98 -17.62 5.58
C GLU A 133 -8.34 -16.63 6.70
N PHE A 134 -7.81 -15.40 6.65
CA PHE A 134 -8.16 -14.36 7.61
C PHE A 134 -9.65 -14.05 7.54
N ALA A 135 -10.19 -13.86 6.34
CA ALA A 135 -11.60 -13.59 6.12
C ALA A 135 -12.49 -14.70 6.67
N ARG A 136 -12.15 -15.97 6.45
CA ARG A 136 -12.90 -17.12 7.00
C ARG A 136 -12.94 -17.10 8.52
N ASP A 137 -11.81 -16.86 9.18
CA ASP A 137 -11.78 -16.77 10.64
C ASP A 137 -12.58 -15.56 11.13
N MET A 138 -12.40 -14.39 10.50
CA MET A 138 -13.11 -13.16 10.86
C MET A 138 -14.62 -13.27 10.68
N GLU A 139 -15.10 -13.90 9.61
CA GLU A 139 -16.53 -14.11 9.38
C GLU A 139 -17.18 -14.97 10.48
N GLU A 140 -16.40 -15.83 11.13
CA GLU A 140 -16.89 -16.67 12.22
C GLU A 140 -16.82 -15.95 13.58
N VAL A 141 -15.72 -15.25 13.88
CA VAL A 141 -15.45 -14.77 15.25
C VAL A 141 -15.52 -13.26 15.44
N CYS A 142 -15.55 -12.47 14.36
CA CYS A 142 -15.69 -11.01 14.41
C CYS A 142 -16.31 -10.43 13.11
N PRO A 143 -17.49 -10.92 12.66
CA PRO A 143 -18.04 -10.57 11.34
C PRO A 143 -18.37 -9.08 11.16
N ASN A 144 -18.54 -8.35 12.26
CA ASN A 144 -18.82 -6.92 12.25
C ASN A 144 -17.55 -6.07 12.32
N THR A 145 -16.35 -6.65 12.28
CA THR A 145 -15.11 -5.87 12.36
C THR A 145 -14.92 -4.98 11.14
N LEU A 146 -14.12 -3.92 11.29
CA LEU A 146 -13.57 -3.15 10.17
C LEU A 146 -12.12 -3.56 9.94
N PHE A 147 -11.85 -4.10 8.75
CA PHE A 147 -10.54 -4.52 8.29
C PHE A 147 -9.82 -3.36 7.58
N LEU A 148 -8.70 -2.95 8.14
CA LEU A 148 -7.84 -1.88 7.64
C LEU A 148 -6.60 -2.51 6.98
N ASN A 149 -6.61 -2.59 5.66
CA ASN A 149 -5.51 -3.19 4.92
C ASN A 149 -4.40 -2.16 4.62
N TYR A 150 -3.18 -2.45 5.05
CA TYR A 150 -1.95 -1.76 4.68
C TYR A 150 -1.02 -2.64 3.81
N SER A 151 -1.32 -3.93 3.67
CA SER A 151 -0.51 -4.82 2.85
C SER A 151 -0.66 -4.51 1.37
N ASN A 152 0.49 -4.48 0.69
CA ASN A 152 0.58 -4.48 -0.76
C ASN A 152 0.58 -5.90 -1.34
N PRO A 153 0.02 -6.10 -2.55
CA PRO A 153 -0.51 -5.07 -3.47
C PRO A 153 -1.92 -4.58 -3.13
N MET A 154 -2.04 -3.31 -2.73
CA MET A 154 -3.24 -2.77 -2.08
C MET A 154 -4.53 -3.03 -2.87
N ALA A 155 -4.55 -2.69 -4.16
CA ALA A 155 -5.74 -2.78 -5.00
C ALA A 155 -6.17 -4.24 -5.23
N MET A 156 -5.22 -5.17 -5.38
CA MET A 156 -5.53 -6.59 -5.56
C MET A 156 -6.04 -7.23 -4.27
N LEU A 157 -5.38 -6.96 -3.14
CA LEU A 157 -5.74 -7.52 -1.84
C LEU A 157 -7.07 -6.96 -1.33
N THR A 158 -7.21 -5.64 -1.34
CA THR A 158 -8.43 -4.96 -0.89
C THR A 158 -9.59 -5.24 -1.86
N GLY A 159 -9.32 -5.32 -3.17
CA GLY A 159 -10.30 -5.69 -4.18
C GLY A 159 -10.80 -7.13 -4.00
N TYR A 160 -9.92 -8.07 -3.65
CA TYR A 160 -10.32 -9.43 -3.31
C TYR A 160 -11.24 -9.45 -2.08
N MET A 161 -10.82 -8.82 -0.98
CA MET A 161 -11.59 -8.79 0.27
C MET A 161 -13.01 -8.21 0.06
N GLN A 162 -13.14 -7.11 -0.68
CA GLN A 162 -14.44 -6.45 -0.92
C GLN A 162 -15.35 -7.19 -1.90
N ARG A 163 -14.79 -8.03 -2.79
CA ARG A 163 -15.57 -8.76 -3.81
C ARG A 163 -15.99 -10.15 -3.36
N PHE A 164 -15.14 -10.82 -2.58
CA PHE A 164 -15.26 -12.26 -2.32
C PHE A 164 -15.47 -12.61 -0.83
N THR A 165 -15.56 -11.62 0.05
CA THR A 165 -15.78 -11.82 1.49
C THR A 165 -16.89 -10.90 2.01
N LYS A 166 -17.40 -11.16 3.21
CA LYS A 166 -18.39 -10.30 3.89
C LYS A 166 -17.77 -9.28 4.83
N ILE A 167 -16.44 -9.29 4.96
CA ILE A 167 -15.72 -8.43 5.89
C ILE A 167 -15.68 -6.99 5.37
N ARG A 168 -16.11 -6.04 6.20
CA ARG A 168 -16.02 -4.62 5.88
C ARG A 168 -14.55 -4.23 5.79
N THR A 169 -14.11 -3.79 4.62
CA THR A 169 -12.69 -3.59 4.32
C THR A 169 -12.46 -2.24 3.67
N VAL A 170 -11.39 -1.54 4.08
CA VAL A 170 -10.83 -0.39 3.38
C VAL A 170 -9.31 -0.53 3.30
N GLY A 171 -8.75 -0.21 2.14
CA GLY A 171 -7.30 -0.21 1.95
C GLY A 171 -6.71 1.19 2.13
N LEU A 172 -5.53 1.26 2.74
CA LEU A 172 -4.92 2.49 3.22
C LEU A 172 -3.48 2.62 2.72
N CYS A 173 -3.15 3.79 2.19
CA CYS A 173 -1.81 4.07 1.68
C CYS A 173 -1.38 5.50 2.06
N HIS A 174 -0.12 5.65 2.44
CA HIS A 174 0.47 6.94 2.79
C HIS A 174 0.64 7.88 1.60
N SER A 175 0.76 7.31 0.40
CA SER A 175 1.03 8.00 -0.86
C SER A 175 0.02 9.13 -1.12
N VAL A 176 -1.27 8.80 -1.07
CA VAL A 176 -2.37 9.75 -1.23
C VAL A 176 -2.41 10.74 -0.07
N GLN A 177 -2.11 10.29 1.14
CA GLN A 177 -2.17 11.09 2.36
C GLN A 177 -1.21 12.28 2.33
N VAL A 178 0.00 12.07 1.81
CA VAL A 178 1.07 13.07 1.82
C VAL A 178 1.29 13.74 0.46
N CYS A 179 0.50 13.37 -0.56
CA CYS A 179 0.72 13.73 -1.96
C CYS A 179 0.91 15.24 -2.18
N SER A 180 -0.11 16.06 -1.90
CA SER A 180 0.01 17.51 -2.11
C SER A 180 1.01 18.17 -1.17
N GLN A 181 1.17 17.66 0.05
CA GLN A 181 2.13 18.21 1.00
C GLN A 181 3.54 18.08 0.44
N LYS A 182 3.95 16.86 0.08
CA LYS A 182 5.28 16.59 -0.46
C LYS A 182 5.51 17.28 -1.80
N LEU A 183 4.50 17.36 -2.66
CA LEU A 183 4.60 18.10 -3.93
C LEU A 183 4.92 19.58 -3.67
N LEU A 184 4.14 20.25 -2.83
CA LEU A 184 4.32 21.68 -2.56
C LEU A 184 5.63 21.98 -1.83
N GLU A 185 6.02 21.16 -0.85
CA GLU A 185 7.34 21.24 -0.19
C GLU A 185 8.48 21.05 -1.22
N GLY A 186 8.38 20.02 -2.07
CA GLY A 186 9.35 19.76 -3.13
C GLY A 186 9.44 20.86 -4.18
N MET A 187 8.45 21.75 -4.25
CA MET A 187 8.40 22.90 -5.16
C MET A 187 8.74 24.23 -4.48
N GLY A 188 8.97 24.27 -3.17
CA GLY A 188 9.20 25.51 -2.42
C GLY A 188 7.95 26.38 -2.29
N MET A 189 6.77 25.74 -2.25
CA MET A 189 5.45 26.36 -2.15
C MET A 189 4.80 26.07 -0.77
N GLU A 190 5.61 26.02 0.29
CA GLU A 190 5.16 25.70 1.66
C GLU A 190 4.15 26.73 2.19
N ASP A 191 4.20 27.98 1.69
CA ASP A 191 3.23 29.03 2.00
C ASP A 191 1.80 28.70 1.52
N LYS A 192 1.66 27.71 0.61
CA LYS A 192 0.38 27.23 0.10
C LYS A 192 -0.19 26.04 0.85
N LEU A 193 0.53 25.49 1.84
CA LEU A 193 0.09 24.28 2.54
C LEU A 193 -1.15 24.51 3.42
N GLU A 194 -1.20 25.65 4.10
CA GLU A 194 -2.28 25.98 5.03
C GLU A 194 -3.58 26.30 4.28
N GLY A 195 -4.67 25.63 4.65
CA GLY A 195 -6.00 25.85 4.08
C GLY A 195 -6.19 25.35 2.65
N ARG A 196 -5.20 24.65 2.06
CA ARG A 196 -5.32 24.09 0.71
C ARG A 196 -6.44 23.08 0.61
N THR A 197 -7.00 22.98 -0.60
CA THR A 197 -7.97 21.94 -0.94
C THR A 197 -7.46 21.11 -2.11
N GLU A 198 -7.83 19.83 -2.13
CA GLU A 198 -7.37 18.88 -3.12
C GLU A 198 -8.44 17.84 -3.45
N LEU A 199 -8.39 17.36 -4.69
CA LEU A 199 -9.12 16.18 -5.16
C LEU A 199 -8.11 15.20 -5.73
N ILE A 200 -8.01 14.02 -5.14
CA ILE A 200 -7.15 12.93 -5.61
C ILE A 200 -8.02 11.72 -5.92
N ALA A 201 -7.82 11.11 -7.09
CA ALA A 201 -8.53 9.89 -7.46
C ALA A 201 -7.78 9.03 -8.49
N GLY A 202 -7.96 7.72 -8.42
CA GLY A 202 -7.43 6.75 -9.39
C GLY A 202 -7.42 5.35 -8.80
N ILE A 203 -6.27 4.68 -8.82
CA ILE A 203 -6.04 3.40 -8.12
C ILE A 203 -4.83 3.55 -7.21
N ASN A 204 -4.68 2.65 -6.23
CA ASN A 204 -3.50 2.68 -5.37
C ASN A 204 -2.19 2.75 -6.15
N HIS A 205 -1.29 3.63 -5.70
CA HIS A 205 0.00 3.96 -6.31
C HIS A 205 -0.05 4.55 -7.73
N MET A 206 -1.25 4.79 -8.28
CA MET A 206 -1.45 5.52 -9.53
C MET A 206 -2.71 6.40 -9.45
N ALA A 207 -2.89 7.09 -8.33
CA ALA A 207 -3.93 8.09 -8.19
C ALA A 207 -3.41 9.45 -8.66
N TRP A 208 -4.30 10.30 -9.15
CA TRP A 208 -3.95 11.58 -9.75
C TRP A 208 -4.46 12.72 -8.89
N LEU A 209 -3.62 13.71 -8.63
CA LEU A 209 -4.03 14.97 -8.02
C LEU A 209 -4.82 15.77 -9.06
N LEU A 210 -6.14 15.62 -9.12
CA LEU A 210 -6.98 16.22 -10.16
C LEU A 210 -7.18 17.72 -9.95
N GLU A 211 -7.28 18.15 -8.69
CA GLU A 211 -7.47 19.54 -8.31
C GLU A 211 -6.56 19.87 -7.13
N ILE A 212 -5.99 21.08 -7.13
CA ILE A 212 -5.22 21.63 -6.02
C ILE A 212 -5.37 23.14 -5.99
N HIS A 213 -5.94 23.66 -4.90
CA HIS A 213 -6.16 25.09 -4.71
C HIS A 213 -5.58 25.55 -3.38
N ASP A 214 -5.10 26.80 -3.32
CA ASP A 214 -4.75 27.43 -2.03
C ASP A 214 -5.98 27.79 -1.19
N LYS A 215 -5.75 28.35 0.00
CA LYS A 215 -6.83 28.77 0.93
C LYS A 215 -7.77 29.85 0.37
N ASP A 216 -7.32 30.60 -0.62
CA ASP A 216 -8.08 31.68 -1.26
C ASP A 216 -8.84 31.16 -2.50
N GLY A 217 -8.68 29.88 -2.84
CA GLY A 217 -9.33 29.21 -3.96
C GLY A 217 -8.61 29.34 -5.29
N ASN A 218 -7.34 29.79 -5.32
CA ASN A 218 -6.57 29.90 -6.55
C ASN A 218 -6.02 28.53 -6.99
N ASP A 219 -6.17 28.19 -8.27
CA ASP A 219 -5.59 26.98 -8.85
C ASP A 219 -4.06 27.05 -8.85
N LEU A 220 -3.42 26.04 -8.26
CA LEU A 220 -1.96 25.96 -8.14
C LEU A 220 -1.29 25.25 -9.33
N TYR A 221 -2.05 24.55 -10.19
CA TYR A 221 -1.48 23.80 -11.31
C TYR A 221 -0.65 24.62 -12.30
N PRO A 222 -1.01 25.88 -12.64
CA PRO A 222 -0.19 26.69 -13.55
C PRO A 222 1.26 26.86 -13.05
N GLU A 223 1.43 27.12 -11.75
CA GLU A 223 2.76 27.30 -11.16
C GLU A 223 3.48 25.96 -10.96
N ILE A 224 2.75 24.92 -10.53
CA ILE A 224 3.28 23.54 -10.44
C ILE A 224 3.85 23.08 -11.78
N ARG A 225 3.14 23.33 -12.90
CA ARG A 225 3.61 22.98 -14.25
C ARG A 225 4.86 23.76 -14.65
N ARG A 226 4.92 25.06 -14.30
CA ARG A 226 6.08 25.91 -14.57
C ARG A 226 7.33 25.38 -13.84
N ILE A 227 7.21 25.09 -12.54
CA ILE A 227 8.30 24.59 -11.71
C ILE A 227 8.73 23.18 -12.14
N ALA A 228 7.78 22.30 -12.47
CA ALA A 228 8.09 20.95 -12.94
C ALA A 228 8.92 20.96 -14.24
N GLU A 229 8.52 21.78 -15.23
CA GLU A 229 9.29 21.93 -16.48
C GLU A 229 10.67 22.52 -16.22
N GLU A 230 10.78 23.56 -15.39
CA GLU A 230 12.06 24.17 -15.01
C GLU A 230 13.00 23.15 -14.35
N LYS A 231 12.50 22.35 -13.39
CA LYS A 231 13.29 21.34 -12.70
C LYS A 231 13.76 20.22 -13.64
N ASN A 232 12.85 19.65 -14.45
CA ASN A 232 13.20 18.55 -15.36
C ASN A 232 14.14 18.99 -16.50
N THR A 233 14.15 20.28 -16.86
CA THR A 233 15.01 20.81 -17.95
C THR A 233 16.28 21.51 -17.44
N SER A 234 16.45 21.65 -16.13
CA SER A 234 17.62 22.31 -15.51
C SER A 234 18.95 21.57 -15.73
N GLY A 235 18.90 20.27 -16.00
CA GLY A 235 20.06 19.37 -16.01
C GLY A 235 20.45 18.83 -14.64
N GLU A 236 19.80 19.28 -13.56
CA GLU A 236 20.00 18.76 -12.20
C GLU A 236 19.09 17.54 -11.95
N LYS A 237 19.66 16.52 -11.30
CA LYS A 237 18.90 15.31 -10.92
C LYS A 237 18.10 15.55 -9.65
N HIS A 238 16.89 15.02 -9.61
CA HIS A 238 16.05 14.96 -8.41
C HIS A 238 15.25 13.66 -8.38
N GLU A 239 14.57 13.38 -7.28
CA GLU A 239 13.83 12.12 -7.07
C GLU A 239 12.46 12.10 -7.80
N ASP A 240 12.02 13.25 -8.31
CA ASP A 240 10.68 13.46 -8.88
C ASP A 240 10.59 13.55 -10.42
N MET A 241 11.67 13.17 -11.11
CA MET A 241 11.78 13.36 -12.57
C MET A 241 10.66 12.67 -13.36
N VAL A 242 10.33 11.41 -13.05
CA VAL A 242 9.27 10.65 -13.73
C VAL A 242 7.89 11.26 -13.50
N ARG A 243 7.58 11.67 -12.27
CA ARG A 243 6.29 12.30 -11.97
C ARG A 243 6.15 13.67 -12.62
N TYR A 244 7.25 14.41 -12.77
CA TYR A 244 7.23 15.69 -13.48
C TYR A 244 7.11 15.50 -14.99
N GLU A 245 7.59 14.39 -15.56
CA GLU A 245 7.27 14.00 -16.93
C GLU A 245 5.78 13.69 -17.12
N TYR A 246 5.11 13.12 -16.11
CA TYR A 246 3.65 13.00 -16.15
C TYR A 246 2.95 14.36 -16.11
N ILE A 247 3.43 15.32 -15.31
CA ILE A 247 2.89 16.68 -15.36
C ILE A 247 3.05 17.25 -16.77
N ARG A 248 4.24 17.11 -17.37
CA ARG A 248 4.57 17.63 -18.70
C ARG A 248 3.68 17.03 -19.80
N HIS A 249 3.50 15.70 -19.80
CA HIS A 249 2.86 14.98 -20.91
C HIS A 249 1.41 14.58 -20.66
N LEU A 250 1.02 14.35 -19.41
CA LEU A 250 -0.33 13.94 -19.01
C LEU A 250 -1.11 15.06 -18.32
N GLY A 251 -0.43 16.11 -17.84
CA GLY A 251 -1.02 17.33 -17.28
C GLY A 251 -1.23 17.32 -15.76
N TYR A 252 -0.94 16.21 -15.09
CA TYR A 252 -1.29 15.96 -13.69
C TYR A 252 -0.17 15.22 -12.95
N TYR A 253 -0.07 15.48 -11.64
CA TYR A 253 0.84 14.76 -10.75
C TYR A 253 0.22 13.45 -10.27
N CYS A 254 1.05 12.41 -10.16
CA CYS A 254 0.67 11.09 -9.64
C CYS A 254 1.10 10.96 -8.16
N THR A 255 0.28 10.29 -7.35
CA THR A 255 0.49 10.22 -5.89
C THR A 255 1.81 9.55 -5.48
N GLU A 256 2.18 8.47 -6.15
CA GLU A 256 3.32 7.63 -5.75
C GLU A 256 4.64 8.02 -6.41
N SER A 257 5.75 7.81 -5.72
CA SER A 257 7.08 8.25 -6.12
C SER A 257 7.49 7.79 -7.54
N SER A 258 8.46 8.52 -8.10
CA SER A 258 9.00 8.25 -9.45
C SER A 258 9.53 6.84 -9.62
N GLU A 259 10.15 6.27 -8.58
CA GLU A 259 10.64 4.89 -8.61
C GLU A 259 9.53 3.88 -8.90
N HIS A 260 8.38 3.98 -8.22
CA HIS A 260 7.23 3.09 -8.48
C HIS A 260 6.65 3.38 -9.86
N ASN A 261 6.42 4.66 -10.16
CA ASN A 261 5.79 5.02 -11.42
C ASN A 261 6.67 4.72 -12.65
N ALA A 262 7.99 4.61 -12.51
CA ALA A 262 8.90 4.23 -13.60
C ALA A 262 8.63 2.80 -14.13
N GLU A 263 8.17 1.87 -13.27
CA GLU A 263 7.96 0.47 -13.64
C GLU A 263 6.50 0.11 -13.98
N TYR A 264 5.53 1.02 -13.74
CA TYR A 264 4.09 0.76 -13.93
C TYR A 264 3.54 1.06 -15.32
N ASN A 265 4.44 1.41 -16.25
CA ASN A 265 4.09 1.84 -17.60
C ASN A 265 5.21 1.46 -18.58
N PRO A 266 4.97 1.54 -19.90
CA PRO A 266 5.94 1.14 -20.90
C PRO A 266 6.86 2.28 -21.39
N PHE A 267 7.00 3.37 -20.63
CA PHE A 267 7.64 4.61 -21.08
C PHE A 267 9.09 4.74 -20.61
N PHE A 268 9.44 4.33 -19.39
CA PHE A 268 10.72 4.72 -18.77
C PHE A 268 11.77 3.61 -18.67
N ILE A 269 11.36 2.40 -18.30
CA ILE A 269 12.27 1.25 -18.22
C ILE A 269 12.17 0.48 -19.52
N LYS A 270 13.21 0.58 -20.36
CA LYS A 270 13.19 0.12 -21.76
C LYS A 270 14.53 -0.51 -22.13
N SER A 271 14.54 -1.75 -22.60
CA SER A 271 15.77 -2.37 -23.11
C SER A 271 16.36 -1.62 -24.32
N LYS A 272 15.50 -1.04 -25.17
CA LYS A 272 15.90 -0.27 -26.35
C LYS A 272 16.47 1.12 -26.03
N TYR A 273 16.10 1.70 -24.89
CA TYR A 273 16.49 3.05 -24.46
C TYR A 273 17.09 3.01 -23.04
N PRO A 274 18.19 2.26 -22.83
CA PRO A 274 18.75 2.05 -21.49
C PRO A 274 19.27 3.34 -20.84
N GLU A 275 19.59 4.37 -21.62
CA GLU A 275 20.00 5.69 -21.16
C GLU A 275 18.93 6.39 -20.30
N MET A 276 17.64 6.04 -20.49
CA MET A 276 16.53 6.62 -19.75
C MET A 276 16.61 6.35 -18.25
N ILE A 277 17.26 5.26 -17.84
CA ILE A 277 17.49 4.94 -16.42
C ILE A 277 18.31 6.05 -15.75
N GLU A 278 19.40 6.46 -16.39
CA GLU A 278 20.22 7.57 -15.89
C GLU A 278 19.50 8.90 -16.11
N GLU A 279 18.87 9.11 -17.27
CA GLU A 279 18.15 10.35 -17.62
C GLU A 279 17.11 10.74 -16.57
N PHE A 280 16.32 9.78 -16.10
CA PHE A 280 15.23 10.01 -15.15
C PHE A 280 15.56 9.59 -13.71
N ASN A 281 16.84 9.32 -13.42
CA ASN A 281 17.30 8.96 -12.07
C ASN A 281 16.53 7.76 -11.48
N ILE A 282 16.35 6.70 -12.27
CA ILE A 282 15.50 5.55 -11.92
C ILE A 282 16.30 4.55 -11.08
N PRO A 283 15.92 4.32 -9.81
CA PRO A 283 16.69 3.45 -8.92
C PRO A 283 16.27 1.99 -9.11
N LEU A 284 16.78 1.30 -10.13
CA LEU A 284 16.56 -0.15 -10.29
C LEU A 284 17.01 -0.92 -9.05
N ASP A 285 16.31 -2.01 -8.69
CA ASP A 285 16.58 -2.84 -7.51
C ASP A 285 16.52 -2.07 -6.17
N GLU A 286 15.71 -1.01 -6.07
CA GLU A 286 15.59 -0.19 -4.87
C GLU A 286 14.99 -0.92 -3.68
N TYR A 287 13.93 -1.70 -3.89
CA TYR A 287 13.27 -2.40 -2.78
C TYR A 287 14.16 -3.45 -2.11
N PRO A 288 14.92 -4.31 -2.83
CA PRO A 288 15.95 -5.16 -2.22
C PRO A 288 16.97 -4.39 -1.38
N ARG A 289 17.46 -3.23 -1.87
CA ARG A 289 18.39 -2.38 -1.10
C ARG A 289 17.75 -1.86 0.19
N ARG A 290 16.48 -1.45 0.14
CA ARG A 290 15.72 -1.02 1.32
C ARG A 290 15.59 -2.14 2.34
N CYS A 291 15.26 -3.35 1.90
CA CYS A 291 15.16 -4.51 2.78
C CYS A 291 16.48 -4.81 3.49
N ILE A 292 17.60 -4.84 2.76
CA ILE A 292 18.93 -5.06 3.35
C ILE A 292 19.24 -3.99 4.40
N LYS A 293 19.09 -2.71 4.04
CA LYS A 293 19.35 -1.59 4.94
C LYS A 293 18.45 -1.63 6.18
N GLN A 294 17.20 -2.03 6.04
CA GLN A 294 16.26 -2.14 7.15
C GLN A 294 16.62 -3.30 8.09
N ILE A 295 17.02 -4.45 7.55
CA ILE A 295 17.47 -5.60 8.33
C ILE A 295 18.73 -5.25 9.12
N GLU A 296 19.72 -4.63 8.47
CA GLU A 296 20.96 -4.17 9.12
C GLU A 296 20.70 -3.10 10.18
N GLY A 297 19.77 -2.17 9.90
CA GLY A 297 19.41 -1.09 10.81
C GLY A 297 18.58 -1.53 12.01
N TRP A 298 17.82 -2.63 11.88
CA TRP A 298 16.86 -3.07 12.90
C TRP A 298 17.53 -3.41 14.24
N GLU A 299 18.69 -4.06 14.23
CA GLU A 299 19.35 -4.43 15.50
C GLU A 299 19.76 -3.19 16.28
N LYS A 300 20.28 -2.17 15.58
CA LYS A 300 20.64 -0.89 16.18
C LYS A 300 19.41 -0.12 16.64
N GLU A 301 18.35 -0.06 15.83
CA GLU A 301 17.10 0.61 16.23
C GLU A 301 16.48 -0.07 17.46
N ARG A 302 16.45 -1.41 17.49
CA ARG A 302 15.99 -2.18 18.66
C ARG A 302 16.81 -1.84 19.90
N GLU A 303 18.14 -1.82 19.78
CA GLU A 303 19.02 -1.45 20.90
C GLU A 303 18.78 -0.02 21.35
N ASP A 304 18.73 0.94 20.43
CA ASP A 304 18.49 2.36 20.74
C ASP A 304 17.13 2.57 21.42
N ILE A 305 16.09 1.88 20.96
CA ILE A 305 14.75 1.89 21.57
C ILE A 305 14.79 1.33 23.00
N LEU A 306 15.52 0.24 23.24
CA LEU A 306 15.59 -0.42 24.55
C LEU A 306 16.57 0.22 25.55
N LYS A 307 17.53 1.03 25.07
CA LYS A 307 18.69 1.48 25.85
C LYS A 307 18.36 2.32 27.08
N ASP A 308 17.37 3.20 26.98
CA ASP A 308 17.07 4.18 28.04
C ASP A 308 15.71 3.97 28.72
N GLY A 309 14.91 3.00 28.29
CA GLY A 309 13.55 2.73 28.80
C GLY A 309 12.54 3.87 28.56
N LYS A 310 12.98 5.01 28.04
CA LYS A 310 12.18 6.21 27.72
C LYS A 310 11.68 6.15 26.28
N ILE A 311 10.91 5.11 25.97
CA ILE A 311 10.23 5.04 24.68
C ILE A 311 8.99 5.93 24.78
N GLY A 312 9.09 7.12 24.17
CA GLY A 312 7.95 8.01 23.97
C GLY A 312 7.21 7.69 22.68
N HIS A 313 6.01 8.25 22.54
CA HIS A 313 5.23 8.21 21.30
C HIS A 313 4.40 9.47 21.20
N GLU A 314 4.39 10.08 20.02
CA GLU A 314 3.46 11.15 19.67
C GLU A 314 2.55 10.63 18.57
N ARG A 315 1.26 10.96 18.66
CA ARG A 315 0.29 10.50 17.67
C ARG A 315 0.74 10.96 16.28
N SER A 316 1.05 9.99 15.44
CA SER A 316 1.50 10.19 14.08
C SER A 316 0.31 10.55 13.17
N LYS A 317 0.58 10.55 11.86
CA LYS A 317 -0.46 10.76 10.86
C LYS A 317 -1.10 9.45 10.38
N GLU A 318 -0.70 8.28 10.87
CA GLU A 318 -1.24 7.00 10.39
C GLU A 318 -2.78 6.95 10.42
N TYR A 319 -3.41 6.67 9.28
CA TYR A 319 -4.87 6.71 9.16
C TYR A 319 -5.61 5.81 10.15
N ALA A 320 -5.06 4.65 10.48
CA ALA A 320 -5.71 3.65 11.33
C ALA A 320 -6.32 4.21 12.61
N SER A 321 -5.55 4.99 13.40
CA SER A 321 -6.04 5.54 14.66
C SER A 321 -7.18 6.55 14.47
N TYR A 322 -7.10 7.40 13.44
CA TYR A 322 -8.14 8.38 13.11
C TYR A 322 -9.41 7.72 12.57
N ILE A 323 -9.27 6.65 11.79
CA ILE A 323 -10.41 5.85 11.30
C ILE A 323 -11.13 5.22 12.49
N MET A 324 -10.39 4.52 13.36
CA MET A 324 -10.98 3.88 14.54
C MET A 324 -11.64 4.90 15.47
N GLU A 325 -10.99 6.04 15.72
CA GLU A 325 -11.54 7.15 16.51
C GLU A 325 -12.82 7.71 15.88
N ALA A 326 -12.84 7.94 14.57
CA ALA A 326 -14.02 8.44 13.86
C ALA A 326 -15.20 7.47 13.96
N VAL A 327 -14.95 6.16 13.88
CA VAL A 327 -15.97 5.12 14.07
C VAL A 327 -16.49 5.12 15.51
N VAL A 328 -15.61 5.18 16.51
CA VAL A 328 -16.00 5.11 17.93
C VAL A 328 -16.72 6.37 18.39
N THR A 329 -16.24 7.54 17.97
CA THR A 329 -16.76 8.84 18.42
C THR A 329 -17.87 9.39 17.54
N ASN A 330 -18.09 8.79 16.36
CA ASN A 330 -18.96 9.30 15.31
C ASN A 330 -18.61 10.75 14.88
N THR A 331 -17.34 11.12 14.98
CA THR A 331 -16.82 12.40 14.48
C THR A 331 -16.21 12.17 13.09
N PRO A 332 -16.76 12.77 12.01
CA PRO A 332 -16.32 12.46 10.66
C PRO A 332 -14.83 12.74 10.41
N TYR A 333 -14.15 11.81 9.73
CA TYR A 333 -12.76 11.97 9.29
C TYR A 333 -12.61 11.66 7.80
N LYS A 334 -11.88 12.50 7.05
CA LYS A 334 -11.64 12.32 5.61
C LYS A 334 -10.33 11.57 5.37
N ILE A 335 -10.36 10.56 4.52
CA ILE A 335 -9.18 9.79 4.07
C ILE A 335 -9.15 9.66 2.54
N GLY A 336 -7.98 9.32 1.98
CA GLY A 336 -7.93 8.61 0.71
C GLY A 336 -8.09 7.11 0.97
N GLY A 337 -9.18 6.51 0.48
CA GLY A 337 -9.53 5.12 0.76
C GLY A 337 -9.57 4.28 -0.50
N ASN A 338 -9.06 3.05 -0.40
CA ASN A 338 -9.15 2.05 -1.46
C ASN A 338 -10.43 1.23 -1.30
N VAL A 339 -11.34 1.35 -2.25
CA VAL A 339 -12.70 0.78 -2.21
C VAL A 339 -13.12 0.24 -3.57
N LEU A 340 -14.12 -0.63 -3.61
CA LEU A 340 -14.73 -1.11 -4.85
C LEU A 340 -15.35 0.07 -5.61
N ASN A 341 -15.04 0.20 -6.90
CA ASN A 341 -15.38 1.39 -7.67
C ASN A 341 -16.87 1.66 -7.73
N ASN A 342 -17.70 0.69 -8.10
CA ASN A 342 -19.17 0.81 -8.13
C ASN A 342 -19.72 2.17 -8.67
N GLY A 343 -19.03 2.79 -9.63
CA GLY A 343 -19.40 4.09 -10.21
C GLY A 343 -18.90 5.35 -9.48
N TYR A 344 -17.96 5.25 -8.53
CA TYR A 344 -17.29 6.41 -7.93
C TYR A 344 -16.37 7.11 -8.95
N ILE A 345 -15.68 6.33 -9.77
CA ILE A 345 -14.96 6.77 -10.97
C ILE A 345 -15.69 6.20 -12.20
N ASP A 346 -16.36 7.08 -12.94
CA ASP A 346 -17.34 6.72 -13.99
C ASP A 346 -16.74 5.93 -15.17
N ASN A 347 -15.46 6.17 -15.47
CA ASN A 347 -14.76 5.60 -16.63
C ASN A 347 -13.70 4.57 -16.24
N LEU A 348 -13.84 3.94 -15.06
CA LEU A 348 -13.13 2.71 -14.67
C LEU A 348 -14.14 1.56 -14.44
N PRO A 349 -13.72 0.29 -14.56
CA PRO A 349 -14.60 -0.85 -14.30
C PRO A 349 -15.23 -0.81 -12.89
N PRO A 350 -16.49 -1.24 -12.72
CA PRO A 350 -17.17 -1.20 -11.42
C PRO A 350 -16.57 -2.15 -10.39
N ASP A 351 -15.87 -3.20 -10.84
CA ASP A 351 -15.20 -4.20 -10.01
C ASP A 351 -13.73 -3.88 -9.69
N ALA A 352 -13.21 -2.76 -10.20
CA ALA A 352 -11.89 -2.26 -9.85
C ALA A 352 -11.85 -1.76 -8.40
N CYS A 353 -10.72 -1.96 -7.72
CA CYS A 353 -10.44 -1.28 -6.45
C CYS A 353 -9.81 0.07 -6.77
N VAL A 354 -10.56 1.16 -6.52
CA VAL A 354 -10.14 2.53 -6.78
C VAL A 354 -9.75 3.23 -5.49
N GLU A 355 -8.89 4.25 -5.60
CA GLU A 355 -8.52 5.14 -4.51
C GLU A 355 -9.25 6.46 -4.69
N VAL A 356 -10.15 6.78 -3.76
CA VAL A 356 -11.02 7.97 -3.80
C VAL A 356 -11.16 8.60 -2.41
N PRO A 357 -11.59 9.87 -2.30
CA PRO A 357 -11.91 10.45 -1.01
C PRO A 357 -13.03 9.65 -0.32
N CYS A 358 -12.83 9.35 0.96
CA CYS A 358 -13.84 8.69 1.79
C CYS A 358 -14.03 9.47 3.09
N TYR A 359 -15.27 9.55 3.57
CA TYR A 359 -15.58 9.98 4.92
C TYR A 359 -15.80 8.77 5.81
N ILE A 360 -15.29 8.84 7.04
CA ILE A 360 -15.43 7.80 8.06
C ILE A 360 -16.28 8.34 9.18
N ASP A 361 -17.29 7.58 9.62
CA ASP A 361 -18.08 7.87 10.81
C ASP A 361 -18.49 6.57 11.54
N GLY A 362 -19.39 6.65 12.52
CA GLY A 362 -19.83 5.50 13.32
C GLY A 362 -20.56 4.41 12.54
N THR A 363 -20.94 4.66 11.28
CA THR A 363 -21.55 3.67 10.40
C THR A 363 -20.55 3.02 9.44
N GLY A 364 -19.35 3.58 9.28
CA GLY A 364 -18.24 3.01 8.54
C GLY A 364 -17.67 3.93 7.48
N VAL A 365 -17.40 3.37 6.30
CA VAL A 365 -16.69 4.04 5.20
C VAL A 365 -17.70 4.53 4.16
N HIS A 366 -17.63 5.82 3.83
CA HIS A 366 -18.50 6.49 2.86
C HIS A 366 -17.67 7.08 1.72
N PRO A 367 -17.46 6.35 0.61
CA PRO A 367 -16.71 6.86 -0.52
C PRO A 367 -17.47 7.95 -1.27
N VAL A 368 -16.73 8.91 -1.80
CA VAL A 368 -17.25 10.07 -2.51
C VAL A 368 -17.14 9.85 -4.01
N LYS A 369 -18.21 10.16 -4.74
CA LYS A 369 -18.20 10.13 -6.20
C LYS A 369 -17.27 11.23 -6.74
N VAL A 370 -16.34 10.84 -7.61
CA VAL A 370 -15.37 11.72 -8.28
C VAL A 370 -15.86 12.10 -9.68
N GLY A 371 -16.51 11.17 -10.39
CA GLY A 371 -16.91 11.36 -11.79
C GLY A 371 -15.90 10.77 -12.76
N LYS A 372 -15.70 11.39 -13.92
CA LYS A 372 -14.76 10.90 -14.95
C LYS A 372 -13.36 11.43 -14.71
N LEU A 373 -12.37 10.53 -14.71
CA LEU A 373 -10.97 10.94 -14.88
C LEU A 373 -10.75 11.46 -16.31
N PRO A 374 -9.82 12.40 -16.53
CA PRO A 374 -9.32 12.72 -17.86
C PRO A 374 -8.92 11.45 -18.63
N THR A 375 -9.21 11.40 -19.94
CA THR A 375 -9.12 10.17 -20.76
C THR A 375 -7.76 9.47 -20.67
N GLN A 376 -6.67 10.23 -20.74
CA GLN A 376 -5.31 9.70 -20.67
C GLN A 376 -4.97 9.10 -19.29
N LEU A 377 -5.52 9.67 -18.21
CA LEU A 377 -5.33 9.16 -16.86
C LEU A 377 -6.16 7.90 -16.63
N ALA A 378 -7.42 7.90 -17.09
CA ALA A 378 -8.28 6.72 -17.10
C ALA A 378 -7.64 5.56 -17.90
N ALA A 379 -6.98 5.85 -19.02
CA ALA A 379 -6.28 4.85 -19.81
C ALA A 379 -5.08 4.26 -19.05
N MET A 380 -4.26 5.09 -18.39
CA MET A 380 -3.14 4.66 -17.54
C MET A 380 -3.61 3.80 -16.36
N ASN A 381 -4.71 4.20 -15.70
CA ASN A 381 -5.30 3.38 -14.66
C ASN A 381 -5.85 2.06 -15.22
N SER A 382 -6.59 2.10 -16.34
CA SER A 382 -7.21 0.91 -16.94
C SER A 382 -6.20 -0.13 -17.39
N SER A 383 -5.03 0.29 -17.89
CA SER A 383 -3.96 -0.64 -18.27
C SER A 383 -3.39 -1.40 -17.07
N ASN A 384 -3.50 -0.85 -15.86
CA ASN A 384 -3.08 -1.48 -14.62
C ASN A 384 -4.21 -2.20 -13.87
N VAL A 385 -5.46 -1.72 -14.00
CA VAL A 385 -6.65 -2.41 -13.47
C VAL A 385 -6.85 -3.79 -14.12
N SER A 386 -6.59 -3.91 -15.42
CA SER A 386 -6.83 -5.16 -16.14
C SER A 386 -5.96 -6.33 -15.61
N PRO A 387 -4.63 -6.18 -15.43
CA PRO A 387 -3.80 -7.16 -14.72
C PRO A 387 -4.27 -7.45 -13.28
N GLN A 388 -4.68 -6.43 -12.52
CA GLN A 388 -5.16 -6.62 -11.14
C GLN A 388 -6.40 -7.52 -11.09
N LEU A 389 -7.38 -7.28 -11.96
CA LEU A 389 -8.59 -8.08 -12.03
C LEU A 389 -8.30 -9.52 -12.45
N LEU A 390 -7.40 -9.73 -13.41
CA LEU A 390 -6.96 -11.05 -13.85
C LEU A 390 -6.18 -11.80 -12.76
N ALA A 391 -5.35 -11.11 -11.97
CA ALA A 391 -4.63 -11.71 -10.85
C ALA A 391 -5.60 -12.12 -9.71
N ILE A 392 -6.61 -11.29 -9.41
CA ILE A 392 -7.69 -11.67 -8.49
C ILE A 392 -8.46 -12.88 -9.03
N GLU A 393 -8.81 -12.89 -10.32
CA GLU A 393 -9.50 -14.01 -10.95
C GLU A 393 -8.67 -15.30 -10.89
N ALA A 394 -7.36 -15.22 -11.17
CA ALA A 394 -6.43 -16.33 -11.00
C ALA A 394 -6.42 -16.83 -9.55
N ALA A 395 -6.38 -15.94 -8.56
CA ALA A 395 -6.41 -16.32 -7.16
C ALA A 395 -7.72 -16.99 -6.73
N VAL A 396 -8.86 -16.62 -7.32
CA VAL A 396 -10.16 -17.22 -7.03
C VAL A 396 -10.32 -18.58 -7.71
N THR A 397 -10.00 -18.64 -9.00
CA THR A 397 -10.21 -19.83 -9.84
C THR A 397 -9.08 -20.86 -9.74
N LYS A 398 -7.92 -20.44 -9.22
CA LYS A 398 -6.66 -21.18 -9.27
C LYS A 398 -6.22 -21.51 -10.71
N ASP A 399 -6.69 -20.73 -11.69
CA ASP A 399 -6.39 -20.93 -13.10
C ASP A 399 -5.06 -20.25 -13.48
N ARG A 400 -4.06 -21.07 -13.80
CA ARG A 400 -2.74 -20.61 -14.26
C ARG A 400 -2.81 -19.81 -15.56
N GLN A 401 -3.79 -20.06 -16.42
CA GLN A 401 -3.98 -19.29 -17.65
C GLN A 401 -4.29 -17.81 -17.35
N LYS A 402 -4.98 -17.54 -16.23
CA LYS A 402 -5.28 -16.18 -15.78
C LYS A 402 -4.03 -15.43 -15.30
N ILE A 403 -3.06 -16.15 -14.72
CA ILE A 403 -1.75 -15.59 -14.36
C ILE A 403 -1.02 -15.13 -15.61
N TYR A 404 -0.98 -15.96 -16.65
CA TYR A 404 -0.37 -15.59 -17.93
C TYR A 404 -1.06 -14.38 -18.55
N GLN A 405 -2.39 -14.34 -18.54
CA GLN A 405 -3.14 -13.20 -19.05
C GLN A 405 -2.84 -11.92 -18.25
N ALA A 406 -2.74 -12.01 -16.92
CA ALA A 406 -2.37 -10.87 -16.09
C ALA A 406 -0.98 -10.34 -16.47
N ALA A 407 0.01 -11.22 -16.61
CA ALA A 407 1.37 -10.85 -17.02
C ALA A 407 1.46 -10.33 -18.46
N MET A 408 0.63 -10.85 -19.38
CA MET A 408 0.56 -10.33 -20.76
C MET A 408 -0.03 -8.93 -20.83
N MET A 409 -1.01 -8.62 -19.96
CA MET A 409 -1.66 -7.31 -19.92
C MET A 409 -0.90 -6.30 -19.06
N ASP A 410 0.09 -6.75 -18.27
CA ASP A 410 0.96 -5.87 -17.50
C ASP A 410 1.75 -4.95 -18.46
N PRO A 411 1.67 -3.61 -18.31
CA PRO A 411 2.20 -2.69 -19.30
C PRO A 411 3.70 -2.84 -19.59
N HIS A 412 4.51 -3.04 -18.56
CA HIS A 412 5.96 -3.15 -18.72
C HIS A 412 6.36 -4.55 -19.24
N THR A 413 5.77 -5.62 -18.68
CA THR A 413 6.01 -6.99 -19.12
C THR A 413 5.63 -7.19 -20.59
N GLY A 414 4.43 -6.75 -20.98
CA GLY A 414 3.94 -6.86 -22.36
C GLY A 414 4.69 -5.98 -23.36
N ALA A 415 5.38 -4.93 -22.90
CA ALA A 415 6.20 -4.08 -23.75
C ALA A 415 7.59 -4.67 -24.05
N GLU A 416 8.15 -5.46 -23.12
CA GLU A 416 9.51 -6.00 -23.24
C GLU A 416 9.55 -7.46 -23.71
N LEU A 417 8.56 -8.28 -23.38
CA LEU A 417 8.60 -9.73 -23.63
C LEU A 417 7.57 -10.20 -24.68
N ASN A 418 7.92 -11.28 -25.38
CA ASN A 418 6.96 -12.03 -26.19
C ASN A 418 6.18 -13.04 -25.32
N ILE A 419 5.08 -13.56 -25.86
CA ILE A 419 4.19 -14.51 -25.16
C ILE A 419 4.91 -15.73 -24.57
N LYS A 420 5.87 -16.32 -25.29
CA LYS A 420 6.56 -17.54 -24.83
C LYS A 420 7.45 -17.23 -23.62
N ASP A 421 8.15 -16.11 -23.65
CA ASP A 421 9.02 -15.67 -22.56
C ASP A 421 8.19 -15.27 -21.33
N ILE A 422 7.03 -14.65 -21.52
CA ILE A 422 6.09 -14.33 -20.43
C ILE A 422 5.62 -15.61 -19.73
N GLN A 423 5.22 -16.64 -20.50
CA GLN A 423 4.78 -17.91 -19.94
C GLN A 423 5.91 -18.61 -19.20
N ALA A 424 7.10 -18.70 -19.81
CA ALA A 424 8.28 -19.31 -19.19
C ALA A 424 8.69 -18.59 -17.89
N MET A 425 8.67 -17.25 -17.88
CA MET A 425 8.94 -16.45 -16.68
C MET A 425 7.92 -16.72 -15.58
N CYS A 426 6.62 -16.76 -15.91
CA CYS A 426 5.57 -17.08 -14.95
C CYS A 426 5.75 -18.49 -14.37
N ASP A 427 6.11 -19.46 -15.21
CA ASP A 427 6.32 -20.85 -14.80
C ASP A 427 7.51 -20.97 -13.84
N GLU A 428 8.62 -20.30 -14.14
CA GLU A 428 9.79 -20.27 -13.27
C GLU A 428 9.51 -19.57 -11.94
N LEU A 429 8.76 -18.46 -11.95
CA LEU A 429 8.29 -17.76 -10.75
C LEU A 429 7.42 -18.67 -9.87
N ILE A 430 6.42 -19.34 -10.45
CA ILE A 430 5.52 -20.24 -9.72
C ILE A 430 6.30 -21.40 -9.09
N GLU A 431 7.25 -21.98 -9.84
CA GLU A 431 8.08 -23.06 -9.31
C GLU A 431 8.98 -22.56 -8.17
N ALA A 432 9.69 -21.45 -8.37
CA ALA A 432 10.62 -20.90 -7.39
C ALA A 432 9.93 -20.44 -6.09
N HIS A 433 8.69 -19.94 -6.17
CA HIS A 433 7.90 -19.57 -4.99
C HIS A 433 7.40 -20.78 -4.20
N GLY A 434 7.58 -22.01 -4.68
CA GLY A 434 7.43 -23.18 -3.80
C GLY A 434 6.02 -23.35 -3.24
N ASP A 435 5.98 -23.63 -1.94
CA ASP A 435 4.75 -23.81 -1.18
C ASP A 435 3.84 -22.59 -1.16
N TYR A 436 4.38 -21.37 -1.34
CA TYR A 436 3.58 -20.14 -1.38
C TYR A 436 2.67 -20.06 -2.60
N MET A 437 2.99 -20.78 -3.67
CA MET A 437 2.24 -20.79 -4.93
C MET A 437 1.81 -22.19 -5.38
N LYS A 438 1.84 -23.18 -4.47
CA LYS A 438 1.55 -24.59 -4.80
C LYS A 438 0.18 -24.84 -5.44
N MET A 439 -0.80 -23.96 -5.21
CA MET A 439 -2.13 -24.07 -5.81
C MET A 439 -2.17 -23.73 -7.31
N TYR A 440 -1.09 -23.19 -7.87
CA TYR A 440 -0.99 -22.80 -9.28
C TYR A 440 -0.02 -23.69 -10.08
N ARG A 441 0.53 -24.75 -9.45
CA ARG A 441 1.49 -25.66 -10.06
C ARG A 441 0.85 -26.63 -11.04
#